data_AF-A0A8T7HMY3-F1
#
_entry.id   AF-A0A8T7HMY3-F1
#
_cell.length_a   1.000
_cell.length_b   1.000
_cell.length_c   1.000
_cell.angle_alpha   90.00
_cell.angle_beta   90.00
_cell.angle_gamma   90.00
#
_symmetry.space_group_name_H-M   'P 1'
#
loop_
_entity.id
_entity.type
_entity.pdbx_description
1 polymer ?
#
loop_
_entity_poly.entity_id
_entity_poly.type
_entity_poly.pdbx_seq_one_letter_code
_entity_poly.pdbx_strand_id
1 'polypeptide(L)'
;DSAPGNTVNLFMDYETFGEHQWEDTGIFNFLKQLPHELIRRNIGFAVPSEVADMHPEDELDIHCPVSWADIERDLSAWMGNKMQDAALHELYAIEAEVKASGDKKLIDDWRKLTTSDHYYYMCTKWFADGDVHKYFNPYDTPYESYMSFMNILNDIAFRLGMPGHRITERPSLIVRPKEKSLALEAVGGI
;
A
#
# COMPACT_ATOMS: atom_id res chain seq x y z
N ASP A 1 -30.39 25.69 4.74
CA ASP A 1 -29.38 25.05 5.60
C ASP A 1 -28.15 24.72 4.76
N SER A 2 -27.06 25.48 4.93
CA SER A 2 -25.76 25.19 4.32
C SER A 2 -25.05 24.12 5.14
N ALA A 3 -24.44 23.13 4.48
CA ALA A 3 -23.61 22.16 5.19
C ALA A 3 -22.36 22.87 5.75
N PRO A 4 -22.06 22.77 7.06
CA PRO A 4 -20.82 23.29 7.62
C PRO A 4 -19.63 22.40 7.24
N GLY A 5 -18.53 23.00 6.78
CA GLY A 5 -17.28 22.32 6.41
C GLY A 5 -16.60 22.98 5.20
N ASN A 6 -15.27 22.92 5.13
CA ASN A 6 -14.50 23.50 4.02
C ASN A 6 -14.44 22.54 2.81
N THR A 7 -14.02 21.29 3.05
CA THR A 7 -13.87 20.27 2.00
C THR A 7 -14.06 18.86 2.58
N VAL A 8 -14.71 17.96 1.83
CA VAL A 8 -14.79 16.53 2.13
C VAL A 8 -14.21 15.76 0.95
N ASN A 9 -13.21 14.93 1.21
CA ASN A 9 -12.60 14.07 0.20
C ASN A 9 -13.11 12.64 0.34
N LEU A 10 -13.51 12.04 -0.79
CA LEU A 10 -13.89 10.64 -0.88
C LEU A 10 -12.84 9.90 -1.69
N PHE A 11 -12.17 8.93 -1.06
CA PHE A 11 -11.15 8.11 -1.68
C PHE A 11 -11.64 6.67 -1.69
N MET A 12 -11.67 6.09 -2.88
CA MET A 12 -12.25 4.78 -3.13
C MET A 12 -11.76 4.27 -4.47
N ASP A 13 -11.59 2.96 -4.57
CA ASP A 13 -11.07 2.34 -5.79
C ASP A 13 -12.11 2.44 -6.92
N TYR A 14 -11.64 2.51 -8.17
CA TYR A 14 -12.53 2.63 -9.33
C TYR A 14 -13.52 1.46 -9.44
N GLU A 15 -13.08 0.26 -9.09
CA GLU A 15 -13.87 -0.98 -9.06
C GLU A 15 -14.98 -0.98 -7.99
N THR A 16 -14.99 0.01 -7.07
CA THR A 16 -16.09 0.17 -6.09
C THR A 16 -17.45 0.24 -6.78
N PHE A 17 -17.54 0.89 -7.94
CA PHE A 17 -18.79 1.04 -8.69
C PHE A 17 -18.75 0.22 -9.98
N GLY A 18 -19.61 -0.78 -10.07
CA GLY A 18 -19.70 -1.70 -11.21
C GLY A 18 -19.18 -3.11 -10.90
N GLU A 19 -18.21 -3.26 -10.00
CA GLU A 19 -17.65 -4.56 -9.60
C GLU A 19 -17.94 -4.93 -8.14
N HIS A 20 -17.66 -4.05 -7.18
CA HIS A 20 -18.05 -4.28 -5.78
C HIS A 20 -19.52 -3.92 -5.53
N GLN A 21 -20.02 -2.86 -6.17
CA GLN A 21 -21.44 -2.49 -6.19
C GLN A 21 -21.97 -2.64 -7.61
N TRP A 22 -22.75 -3.68 -7.87
CA TRP A 22 -23.27 -3.99 -9.21
C TRP A 22 -24.38 -3.01 -9.61
N GLU A 23 -24.63 -2.89 -10.92
CA GLU A 23 -25.66 -1.99 -11.46
C GLU A 23 -27.04 -2.20 -10.83
N ASP A 24 -27.44 -3.46 -10.60
CA ASP A 24 -28.74 -3.84 -10.03
C ASP A 24 -28.97 -3.33 -8.61
N THR A 25 -27.91 -2.93 -7.89
CA THR A 25 -28.02 -2.25 -6.58
C THR A 25 -28.59 -0.83 -6.71
N GLY A 26 -28.64 -0.29 -7.93
CA GLY A 26 -29.02 1.09 -8.23
C GLY A 26 -27.89 2.11 -8.05
N ILE A 27 -26.65 1.66 -7.83
CA ILE A 27 -25.50 2.54 -7.57
C ILE A 27 -25.27 3.59 -8.66
N PHE A 28 -25.43 3.23 -9.93
CA PHE A 28 -25.28 4.20 -11.03
C PHE A 28 -26.39 5.25 -11.03
N ASN A 29 -27.62 4.87 -10.69
CA ASN A 29 -28.69 5.85 -10.52
C ASN A 29 -28.41 6.77 -9.32
N PHE A 30 -27.91 6.22 -8.22
CA PHE A 30 -27.48 7.01 -7.07
C PHE A 30 -26.41 8.05 -7.47
N LEU A 31 -25.33 7.63 -8.14
CA LEU A 31 -24.26 8.54 -8.59
C LEU A 31 -24.74 9.59 -9.58
N LYS A 32 -25.71 9.25 -10.43
CA LYS A 32 -26.34 10.21 -11.35
C LYS A 32 -27.13 11.29 -10.59
N GLN A 33 -27.79 10.93 -9.49
CA GLN A 33 -28.57 11.90 -8.69
C GLN A 33 -27.72 12.68 -7.70
N LEU A 34 -26.62 12.11 -7.21
CA LEU A 34 -25.81 12.67 -6.13
C LEU A 34 -25.36 14.12 -6.38
N PRO A 35 -24.81 14.51 -7.56
CA PRO A 35 -24.45 15.90 -7.82
C PRO A 35 -25.62 16.87 -7.73
N HIS A 36 -26.81 16.46 -8.19
CA HIS A 36 -28.00 17.30 -8.13
C HIS A 36 -28.43 17.58 -6.68
N GLU A 37 -28.39 16.56 -5.82
CA GLU A 37 -28.74 16.72 -4.40
C GLU A 37 -27.70 17.54 -3.62
N LEU A 38 -26.41 17.40 -3.95
CA LEU A 38 -25.35 18.22 -3.35
C LEU A 38 -25.47 19.69 -3.74
N ILE A 39 -25.70 19.99 -5.02
CA ILE A 39 -25.88 21.37 -5.50
C ILE A 39 -27.11 22.03 -4.86
N ARG A 40 -28.22 21.30 -4.69
CA ARG A 40 -29.43 21.82 -3.99
C ARG A 40 -29.15 22.22 -2.55
N ARG A 41 -28.15 21.61 -1.92
CA ARG A 41 -27.68 21.91 -0.56
C ARG A 41 -26.54 22.93 -0.53
N ASN A 42 -26.25 23.56 -1.67
CA ASN A 42 -25.16 24.51 -1.86
C ASN A 42 -23.77 23.90 -1.56
N ILE A 43 -23.59 22.62 -1.90
CA ILE A 43 -22.30 21.91 -1.83
C ILE A 43 -21.71 21.87 -3.25
N GLY A 44 -20.51 22.42 -3.40
CA GLY A 44 -19.76 22.45 -4.65
C GLY A 44 -18.83 21.24 -4.82
N PHE A 45 -18.22 21.16 -6.00
CA PHE A 45 -17.14 20.22 -6.31
C PHE A 45 -15.89 21.00 -6.63
N ALA A 46 -14.74 20.48 -6.20
CA ALA A 46 -13.43 21.04 -6.49
C ALA A 46 -12.47 19.91 -6.86
N VAL A 47 -11.55 20.17 -7.78
CA VAL A 47 -10.45 19.25 -8.07
C VAL A 47 -9.35 19.41 -7.01
N PRO A 48 -8.50 18.39 -6.79
CA PRO A 48 -7.46 18.45 -5.77
C PRO A 48 -6.54 19.68 -5.85
N SER A 49 -6.23 20.16 -7.07
CA SER A 49 -5.43 21.38 -7.25
C SER A 49 -6.13 22.64 -6.77
N GLU A 50 -7.45 22.75 -6.97
CA GLU A 50 -8.23 23.89 -6.48
C GLU A 50 -8.32 23.88 -4.95
N VAL A 51 -8.44 22.70 -4.34
CA VAL A 51 -8.43 22.54 -2.88
C VAL A 51 -7.06 22.87 -2.30
N ALA A 52 -5.97 22.49 -2.98
CA ALA A 52 -4.61 22.77 -2.53
C ALA A 52 -4.27 24.27 -2.50
N ASP A 53 -4.94 25.07 -3.33
CA ASP A 53 -4.79 26.54 -3.36
C ASP A 53 -5.64 27.26 -2.29
N MET A 54 -6.51 26.53 -1.57
CA MET A 54 -7.32 27.11 -0.49
C MET A 54 -6.48 27.41 0.75
N HIS A 55 -6.99 28.28 1.62
CA HIS A 55 -6.33 28.58 2.90
C HIS A 55 -6.29 27.32 3.78
N PRO A 56 -5.10 26.88 4.24
CA PRO A 56 -5.00 25.79 5.20
C PRO A 56 -5.49 26.25 6.57
N GLU A 57 -6.38 25.48 7.19
CA GLU A 57 -6.91 25.78 8.53
C GLU A 57 -5.95 25.37 9.65
N ASP A 58 -5.15 24.33 9.43
CA ASP A 58 -4.25 23.76 10.44
C ASP A 58 -3.11 22.95 9.78
N GLU A 59 -2.15 22.53 10.60
CA GLU A 59 -1.03 21.68 10.22
C GLU A 59 -1.26 20.24 10.69
N LEU A 60 -1.04 19.28 9.78
CA LEU A 60 -1.02 17.86 10.11
C LEU A 60 0.42 17.36 10.13
N ASP A 61 0.94 17.06 11.31
CA ASP A 61 2.28 16.48 11.50
C ASP A 61 2.20 14.96 11.66
N ILE A 62 2.91 14.22 10.81
CA ILE A 62 2.91 12.76 10.77
C ILE A 62 4.35 12.26 10.91
N HIS A 63 4.68 11.67 12.05
CA HIS A 63 6.04 11.24 12.37
C HIS A 63 6.40 9.81 11.92
N CYS A 64 5.40 9.01 11.56
CA CYS A 64 5.58 7.62 11.15
C CYS A 64 4.90 7.37 9.81
N PRO A 65 5.43 6.50 8.94
CA PRO A 65 4.74 6.10 7.73
C PRO A 65 3.35 5.52 8.05
N VAL A 66 2.34 6.04 7.37
CA VAL A 66 0.94 5.57 7.47
C VAL A 66 0.47 5.04 6.13
N SER A 67 -0.54 4.18 6.16
CA SER A 67 -1.21 3.70 4.97
C SER A 67 -2.72 3.72 5.14
N TRP A 68 -3.43 3.62 4.02
CA TRP A 68 -4.87 3.43 4.02
C TRP A 68 -5.29 1.96 3.91
N ALA A 69 -4.33 1.04 3.99
CA ALA A 69 -4.60 -0.39 4.02
C ALA A 69 -4.89 -0.85 5.45
N ASP A 70 -5.70 -1.91 5.54
CA ASP A 70 -6.02 -2.64 6.77
C ASP A 70 -6.48 -1.75 7.94
N ILE A 71 -6.64 -2.34 9.12
CA ILE A 71 -7.14 -1.64 10.32
C ILE A 71 -6.01 -0.85 10.99
N GLU A 72 -4.80 -1.36 10.91
CA GLU A 72 -3.62 -0.82 11.62
C GLU A 72 -3.09 0.47 10.99
N ARG A 73 -3.47 0.80 9.75
CA ARG A 73 -3.11 2.03 9.02
C ARG A 73 -1.60 2.29 8.99
N ASP A 74 -0.81 1.23 8.96
CA ASP A 74 0.65 1.26 8.94
C ASP A 74 1.21 0.49 7.72
N LEU A 75 2.51 0.21 7.71
CA LEU A 75 3.18 -0.49 6.59
C LEU A 75 3.07 -2.01 6.65
N SER A 76 2.39 -2.58 7.64
CA SER A 76 2.43 -4.01 7.90
C SER A 76 1.74 -4.87 6.82
N ALA A 77 0.96 -4.28 5.92
CA ALA A 77 0.45 -4.95 4.73
C ALA A 77 1.56 -5.28 3.71
N TRP A 78 2.68 -4.55 3.71
CA TRP A 78 3.81 -4.74 2.79
C TRP A 78 5.14 -5.03 3.48
N MET A 79 5.24 -4.83 4.80
CA MET A 79 6.45 -5.02 5.64
C MET A 79 6.12 -5.71 6.97
N GLY A 80 5.14 -6.61 6.96
CA GLY A 80 4.65 -7.31 8.14
C GLY A 80 5.40 -8.60 8.48
N ASN A 81 6.19 -9.15 7.55
CA ASN A 81 6.91 -10.40 7.75
C ASN A 81 8.29 -10.44 7.08
N LYS A 82 9.07 -11.48 7.40
CA LYS A 82 10.45 -11.63 6.93
C LYS A 82 10.60 -11.86 5.42
N MET A 83 9.58 -12.41 4.76
CA MET A 83 9.62 -12.62 3.30
C MET A 83 9.50 -11.27 2.59
N GLN A 84 8.56 -10.45 3.03
CA GLN A 84 8.38 -9.08 2.56
C GLN A 84 9.64 -8.23 2.79
N ASP A 85 10.18 -8.25 4.01
CA ASP A 85 11.41 -7.53 4.35
C ASP A 85 12.60 -7.96 3.47
N ALA A 86 12.78 -9.28 3.27
CA ALA A 86 13.84 -9.81 2.43
C ALA A 86 13.66 -9.42 0.96
N ALA A 87 12.45 -9.56 0.41
CA ALA A 87 12.15 -9.23 -0.98
C ALA A 87 12.41 -7.75 -1.29
N LEU A 88 12.00 -6.83 -0.39
CA LEU A 88 12.29 -5.40 -0.50
C LEU A 88 13.79 -5.12 -0.45
N HIS A 89 14.47 -5.67 0.56
CA HIS A 89 15.91 -5.47 0.75
C HIS A 89 16.70 -5.90 -0.49
N GLU A 90 16.46 -7.11 -0.98
CA GLU A 90 17.17 -7.67 -2.13
C GLU A 90 16.84 -6.92 -3.43
N LEU A 91 15.60 -6.44 -3.61
CA LEU A 91 15.23 -5.65 -4.79
C LEU A 91 16.01 -4.33 -4.86
N TYR A 92 16.10 -3.62 -3.74
CA TYR A 92 16.81 -2.33 -3.68
C TYR A 92 18.33 -2.50 -3.62
N ALA A 93 18.84 -3.65 -3.17
CA ALA A 93 20.27 -3.95 -3.16
C ALA A 93 20.91 -3.95 -4.56
N ILE A 94 20.13 -4.19 -5.63
CA ILE A 94 20.62 -4.20 -7.02
C ILE A 94 20.23 -2.94 -7.81
N GLU A 95 19.58 -1.96 -7.18
CA GLU A 95 19.02 -0.78 -7.88
C GLU A 95 20.11 0.00 -8.63
N ALA A 96 21.26 0.22 -7.99
CA ALA A 96 22.35 1.00 -8.56
C ALA A 96 22.92 0.33 -9.82
N GLU A 97 23.11 -0.98 -9.77
CA GLU A 97 23.63 -1.81 -10.85
C GLU A 97 22.64 -1.90 -12.00
N VAL A 98 21.35 -2.09 -11.71
CA VAL A 98 20.28 -2.06 -12.72
C VAL A 98 20.30 -0.73 -13.47
N LYS A 99 20.32 0.39 -12.75
CA LYS A 99 20.34 1.73 -13.35
C LYS A 99 21.62 2.00 -14.13
N ALA A 100 22.77 1.58 -13.61
CA ALA A 100 24.08 1.75 -14.25
C ALA A 100 24.24 0.92 -15.53
N SER A 101 23.52 -0.22 -15.64
CA SER A 101 23.58 -1.08 -16.82
C SER A 101 23.18 -0.37 -18.12
N GLY A 102 22.30 0.65 -18.04
CA GLY A 102 21.72 1.32 -19.21
C GLY A 102 20.80 0.42 -20.06
N ASP A 103 20.59 -0.84 -19.66
CA ASP A 103 19.71 -1.78 -20.36
C ASP A 103 18.25 -1.44 -20.02
N LYS A 104 17.56 -0.87 -21.01
CA LYS A 104 16.15 -0.47 -20.89
C LYS A 104 15.25 -1.64 -20.48
N LYS A 105 15.54 -2.87 -20.91
CA LYS A 105 14.74 -4.04 -20.55
C LYS A 105 14.96 -4.41 -19.08
N LEU A 106 16.20 -4.44 -18.60
CA LEU A 106 16.49 -4.74 -17.19
C LEU A 106 15.90 -3.68 -16.25
N ILE A 107 16.00 -2.42 -16.64
CA ILE A 107 15.40 -1.31 -15.89
C ILE A 107 13.87 -1.46 -15.84
N ASP A 108 13.23 -1.78 -16.96
CA ASP A 108 11.78 -2.00 -17.02
C ASP A 108 11.32 -3.23 -16.21
N ASP A 109 12.05 -4.34 -16.32
CA ASP A 109 11.80 -5.56 -15.54
C ASP A 109 11.92 -5.28 -14.02
N TRP A 110 12.98 -4.60 -13.59
CA TRP A 110 13.17 -4.21 -12.19
C TRP A 110 12.09 -3.24 -11.70
N ARG A 111 11.72 -2.25 -12.53
CA ARG A 111 10.61 -1.32 -12.19
C ARG A 111 9.30 -2.05 -11.96
N LYS A 112 8.98 -3.08 -12.73
CA LYS A 112 7.77 -3.89 -12.49
C LYS A 112 7.82 -4.59 -11.13
N LEU A 113 8.99 -5.08 -10.72
CA LEU A 113 9.15 -5.67 -9.38
C LEU A 113 8.99 -4.66 -8.24
N THR A 114 9.08 -3.35 -8.47
CA THR A 114 8.79 -2.33 -7.45
C THR A 114 7.29 -2.15 -7.16
N THR A 115 6.41 -2.82 -7.90
CA THR A 115 4.95 -2.76 -7.70
C THR A 115 4.57 -3.32 -6.32
N SER A 116 3.75 -2.56 -5.57
CA SER A 116 3.39 -2.88 -4.19
C SER A 116 2.66 -4.21 -4.03
N ASP A 117 1.88 -4.61 -5.04
CA ASP A 117 1.09 -5.84 -5.07
C ASP A 117 1.94 -7.09 -4.80
N HIS A 118 3.19 -7.12 -5.29
CA HIS A 118 4.10 -8.23 -5.03
C HIS A 118 4.28 -8.48 -3.53
N TYR A 119 4.50 -7.43 -2.74
CA TYR A 119 4.67 -7.55 -1.29
C TYR A 119 3.36 -7.81 -0.59
N TYR A 120 2.27 -7.24 -1.11
CA TYR A 120 0.92 -7.51 -0.60
C TYR A 120 0.56 -9.00 -0.73
N TYR A 121 0.89 -9.64 -1.86
CA TYR A 121 0.71 -11.08 -2.07
C TYR A 121 1.56 -11.96 -1.15
N MET A 122 2.65 -11.44 -0.60
CA MET A 122 3.49 -12.11 0.40
C MET A 122 2.99 -11.89 1.84
N CYS A 123 1.91 -11.12 2.06
CA CYS A 123 1.35 -10.87 3.39
C CYS A 123 0.71 -12.13 3.98
N THR A 124 0.96 -12.37 5.27
CA THR A 124 0.47 -13.56 5.98
C THR A 124 -0.71 -13.28 6.93
N LYS A 125 -1.04 -12.01 7.17
CA LYS A 125 -2.06 -11.61 8.17
C LYS A 125 -3.41 -12.22 7.90
N TRP A 126 -3.85 -12.15 6.66
CA TRP A 126 -5.20 -12.53 6.27
C TRP A 126 -5.30 -13.95 5.70
N PHE A 127 -4.15 -14.62 5.54
CA PHE A 127 -4.12 -16.03 5.16
C PHE A 127 -4.67 -16.95 6.28
N ALA A 128 -4.74 -16.44 7.52
CA ALA A 128 -5.39 -17.13 8.63
C ALA A 128 -6.93 -17.07 8.57
N ASP A 129 -7.52 -16.08 7.89
CA ASP A 129 -8.96 -15.77 7.95
C ASP A 129 -9.70 -15.95 6.62
N GLY A 130 -9.02 -16.45 5.59
CA GLY A 130 -9.63 -17.16 4.45
C GLY A 130 -10.51 -16.37 3.45
N ASP A 131 -11.03 -15.17 3.76
CA ASP A 131 -12.27 -14.72 3.10
C ASP A 131 -12.24 -13.43 2.25
N VAL A 132 -11.10 -12.77 2.02
CA VAL A 132 -11.07 -11.61 1.08
C VAL A 132 -9.83 -11.57 0.17
N HIS A 133 -8.71 -12.14 0.59
CA HIS A 133 -7.42 -11.99 -0.12
C HIS A 133 -7.15 -13.05 -1.21
N LYS A 134 -8.09 -13.97 -1.45
CA LYS A 134 -8.04 -14.91 -2.58
C LYS A 134 -8.46 -14.30 -3.91
N TYR A 135 -9.18 -13.17 -3.90
CA TYR A 135 -9.73 -12.61 -5.13
C TYR A 135 -8.66 -11.97 -6.03
N PHE A 136 -7.59 -11.44 -5.43
CA PHE A 136 -6.55 -10.67 -6.14
C PHE A 136 -5.16 -11.32 -6.15
N ASN A 137 -4.93 -12.39 -5.38
CA ASN A 137 -3.61 -13.04 -5.35
C ASN A 137 -3.53 -14.15 -6.41
N PRO A 138 -2.65 -14.04 -7.43
CA PRO A 138 -2.50 -15.08 -8.45
C PRO A 138 -1.77 -16.34 -7.95
N TYR A 139 -1.29 -16.33 -6.69
CA TYR A 139 -0.56 -17.43 -6.06
C TYR A 139 -1.41 -18.15 -5.02
N ASP A 140 -1.21 -19.47 -4.87
CA ASP A 140 -1.97 -20.25 -3.88
C ASP A 140 -1.54 -19.93 -2.44
N THR A 141 -0.28 -19.49 -2.26
CA THR A 141 0.25 -19.10 -0.96
C THR A 141 1.19 -17.89 -1.01
N PRO A 142 1.32 -17.13 0.09
CA PRO A 142 2.33 -16.08 0.23
C PRO A 142 3.77 -16.56 -0.04
N TYR A 143 4.06 -17.83 0.27
CA TYR A 143 5.36 -18.44 0.03
C TYR A 143 5.64 -18.63 -1.46
N GLU A 144 4.64 -19.05 -2.24
CA GLU A 144 4.78 -19.15 -3.69
C GLU A 144 5.02 -17.78 -4.34
N SER A 145 4.27 -16.76 -3.90
CA SER A 145 4.49 -15.38 -4.33
C SER A 145 5.93 -14.93 -4.08
N TYR A 146 6.44 -15.16 -2.87
CA TYR A 146 7.83 -14.86 -2.50
C TYR A 146 8.84 -15.63 -3.36
N MET A 147 8.65 -16.94 -3.55
CA MET A 147 9.55 -17.76 -4.36
C MET A 147 9.59 -17.31 -5.82
N SER A 148 8.43 -17.01 -6.41
CA SER A 148 8.34 -16.47 -7.77
C SER A 148 9.06 -15.12 -7.89
N PHE A 149 8.83 -14.21 -6.94
CA PHE A 149 9.52 -12.92 -6.90
C PHE A 149 11.03 -13.07 -6.83
N MET A 150 11.53 -13.88 -5.90
CA MET A 150 12.97 -14.08 -5.71
C MET A 150 13.62 -14.77 -6.92
N ASN A 151 12.93 -15.68 -7.60
CA ASN A 151 13.43 -16.30 -8.83
C ASN A 151 13.57 -15.28 -9.96
N ILE A 152 12.61 -14.36 -10.13
CA ILE A 152 12.68 -13.29 -11.14
C ILE A 152 13.81 -12.31 -10.78
N LEU A 153 13.93 -11.95 -9.51
CA LEU A 153 15.01 -11.07 -9.06
C LEU A 153 16.39 -11.68 -9.29
N ASN A 154 16.55 -12.98 -9.03
CA ASN A 154 17.78 -13.71 -9.33
C ASN A 154 18.11 -13.75 -10.83
N ASP A 155 17.10 -13.85 -11.71
CA ASP A 155 17.30 -13.74 -13.17
C ASP A 155 17.84 -12.36 -13.55
N ILE A 156 17.26 -11.29 -12.98
CA ILE A 156 17.75 -9.91 -13.20
C ILE A 156 19.21 -9.79 -12.75
N ALA A 157 19.53 -10.23 -11.52
CA ALA A 157 20.89 -10.19 -10.99
C ALA A 157 21.87 -11.01 -11.86
N PHE A 158 21.45 -12.18 -12.33
CA PHE A 158 22.25 -13.00 -13.24
C PHE A 158 22.54 -12.27 -14.57
N ARG A 159 21.51 -11.65 -15.16
CA ARG A 159 21.62 -10.89 -16.42
C ARG A 159 22.48 -9.62 -16.28
N LEU A 160 22.60 -9.06 -15.08
CA LEU A 160 23.55 -7.99 -14.75
C LEU A 160 25.01 -8.46 -14.65
N GLY A 161 25.27 -9.76 -14.73
CA GLY A 161 26.61 -10.31 -14.50
C GLY A 161 26.97 -10.35 -13.02
N MET A 162 25.98 -10.49 -12.13
CA MET A 162 26.17 -10.70 -10.69
C MET A 162 25.84 -12.16 -10.29
N PRO A 163 26.48 -13.18 -10.90
CA PRO A 163 26.20 -14.58 -10.58
C PRO A 163 26.62 -14.86 -9.13
N GLY A 164 25.69 -15.32 -8.31
CA GLY A 164 25.97 -15.54 -6.90
C GLY A 164 26.08 -14.26 -6.09
N HIS A 165 25.32 -13.20 -6.44
CA HIS A 165 24.74 -12.34 -5.41
C HIS A 165 24.02 -13.31 -4.46
N ARG A 166 24.75 -13.79 -3.45
CA ARG A 166 24.20 -14.58 -2.39
C ARG A 166 23.19 -13.64 -1.79
N ILE A 167 21.91 -13.95 -1.95
CA ILE A 167 20.85 -13.49 -1.04
C ILE A 167 21.47 -13.62 0.34
N THR A 168 21.95 -12.50 0.87
CA THR A 168 23.02 -12.58 1.88
C THR A 168 22.44 -13.22 3.12
N GLU A 169 23.28 -14.03 3.76
CA GLU A 169 23.01 -14.68 5.05
C GLU A 169 22.22 -13.75 5.97
N ARG A 170 20.99 -14.15 6.32
CA ARG A 170 20.07 -13.53 7.29
C ARG A 170 20.30 -12.02 7.50
N PRO A 171 19.40 -11.12 7.07
CA PRO A 171 19.53 -9.70 7.39
C PRO A 171 19.81 -9.57 8.88
N SER A 172 20.99 -9.03 9.22
CA SER A 172 21.34 -8.71 10.60
C SER A 172 20.17 -7.90 11.12
N LEU A 173 19.44 -8.49 12.07
CA LEU A 173 18.23 -7.93 12.64
C LEU A 173 18.49 -6.44 12.91
N ILE A 174 17.87 -5.57 12.14
CA ILE A 174 17.68 -4.19 12.58
C ILE A 174 16.81 -4.36 13.82
N VAL A 175 17.45 -4.33 14.99
CA VAL A 175 16.77 -4.31 16.27
C VAL A 175 15.96 -3.02 16.27
N ARG A 176 14.66 -3.13 15.96
CA ARG A 176 13.72 -2.04 16.17
C ARG A 176 13.93 -1.57 17.61
N PRO A 177 14.11 -0.25 17.87
CA PRO A 177 14.15 0.25 19.22
C PRO A 177 12.90 -0.27 19.94
N LYS A 178 13.07 -0.90 21.11
CA LYS A 178 11.93 -1.29 21.94
C LYS A 178 11.09 -0.03 22.16
N GLU A 179 9.88 -0.01 21.64
CA GLU A 179 8.88 0.94 22.09
C GLU A 179 8.80 0.79 23.61
N LYS A 180 9.04 1.89 24.32
CA LYS A 180 8.76 1.95 25.75
C LYS A 180 7.27 1.74 25.88
N SER A 181 6.88 0.57 26.39
CA SER A 181 5.56 0.36 26.97
C SER A 181 5.31 1.49 27.97
N LEU A 182 4.48 2.45 27.57
CA LEU A 182 3.81 3.35 28.49
C LEU A 182 2.76 2.48 29.19
N ALA A 183 3.17 1.88 30.30
CA ALA A 183 2.23 1.31 31.25
C ALA A 183 1.30 2.44 31.67
N LEU A 184 0.02 2.31 31.29
CA LEU A 184 -1.05 3.12 31.81
C LEU A 184 -1.20 2.76 33.29
N GLU A 185 -0.54 3.52 34.16
CA GLU A 185 -0.80 3.42 35.60
C GLU A 185 -2.22 3.92 35.85
N ALA A 186 -3.10 2.97 36.14
CA ALA A 186 -4.40 3.22 36.70
C ALA A 186 -4.24 3.91 38.06
N VAL A 187 -4.40 5.23 38.10
CA VAL A 187 -4.61 5.97 39.34
C VAL A 187 -6.11 5.89 39.66
N GLY A 188 -6.46 4.90 40.47
CA GLY A 188 -7.68 4.89 41.26
C GLY A 188 -7.49 5.66 42.57
N GLY A 189 -8.57 6.34 43.01
CA GLY A 189 -8.69 7.06 44.28
C GLY A 189 -8.68 8.58 44.05
N ILE A 190 -9.72 9.35 44.36
CA ILE A 190 -10.79 9.28 45.36
C ILE A 190 -12.02 9.98 44.78
#